data_AF-A0A7X0SSS2-F1
#
_entry.id   AF-A0A7X0SSS2-F1
#
_cell.length_a   1.000
_cell.length_b   1.000
_cell.length_c   1.000
_cell.angle_alpha   90.00
_cell.angle_beta   90.00
_cell.angle_gamma   90.00
#
_symmetry.space_group_name_H-M   'P 1'
#
loop_
_entity.id
_entity.type
_entity.pdbx_description
1 polymer ?
#
loop_
_entity_poly.entity_id
_entity_poly.type
_entity_poly.pdbx_seq_one_letter_code
_entity_poly.pdbx_strand_id
1 'polypeptide(L)'
;YVLLEENVTEEVIRETAGSSHGKAWIQEKVERVHAMPVPEKQSAAQRTALLCMVEILLAQQEQLRHLEIKIEEASMEISEVGLLKSIPGIGDKLAATLIAEIGDASQFENPKQLVAYAGLDPSVYSSGQFVASS
;
A
#
# COMPACT_ATOMS: atom_id res chain seq x y z
N TYR A 1 -5.51 33.16 -13.97
CA TYR A 1 -6.68 33.44 -13.13
C TYR A 1 -8.01 33.04 -13.79
N VAL A 2 -8.09 32.90 -15.12
CA VAL A 2 -9.33 32.53 -15.86
C VAL A 2 -9.46 31.01 -16.11
N LEU A 3 -8.68 30.14 -15.44
CA LEU A 3 -8.69 28.68 -15.71
C LEU A 3 -9.03 27.80 -14.49
N LEU A 4 -9.37 28.39 -13.33
CA LEU A 4 -9.70 27.62 -12.11
C LEU A 4 -11.21 27.52 -11.84
N GLU A 5 -12.04 28.27 -12.56
CA GLU A 5 -13.50 28.23 -12.37
C GLU A 5 -14.22 27.19 -13.25
N GLU A 6 -13.52 26.52 -14.17
CA GLU A 6 -14.13 25.45 -14.98
C GLU A 6 -13.53 24.06 -14.64
N ASN A 7 -14.41 23.22 -14.06
CA ASN A 7 -14.50 21.77 -14.25
C ASN A 7 -13.82 20.80 -13.27
N VAL A 8 -13.92 21.01 -11.95
CA VAL A 8 -13.90 19.86 -11.02
C VAL A 8 -15.31 19.27 -10.94
N THR A 9 -15.59 18.24 -11.74
CA THR A 9 -16.89 17.56 -11.77
C THR A 9 -16.84 16.21 -11.05
N GLU A 10 -18.01 15.60 -10.80
CA GLU A 10 -18.07 14.22 -10.29
C GLU A 10 -17.33 13.24 -11.22
N GLU A 11 -17.34 13.50 -12.53
CA GLU A 11 -16.64 12.70 -13.54
C GLU A 11 -15.13 12.80 -13.38
N VAL A 12 -14.58 14.02 -13.26
CA VAL A 12 -13.15 14.25 -13.03
C VAL A 12 -12.67 13.60 -11.72
N ILE A 13 -13.45 13.72 -10.64
CA ILE A 13 -13.11 13.07 -9.37
C ILE A 13 -13.19 11.54 -9.48
N ARG A 14 -14.15 11.00 -10.24
CA ARG A 14 -14.27 9.55 -10.45
C ARG A 14 -13.09 8.98 -11.24
N GLU A 15 -12.68 9.67 -12.31
CA GLU A 15 -11.55 9.25 -13.14
C GLU A 15 -10.24 9.26 -12.34
N THR A 16 -10.05 10.27 -11.50
CA THR A 16 -8.81 10.44 -10.72
C THR A 16 -8.74 9.61 -9.44
N ALA A 17 -9.87 9.43 -8.72
CA ALA A 17 -9.92 8.68 -7.46
C ALA A 17 -10.09 7.16 -7.64
N GLY A 18 -10.39 6.71 -8.87
CA GLY A 18 -10.58 5.30 -9.20
C GLY A 18 -11.90 4.72 -8.68
N SER A 19 -12.02 3.38 -8.71
CA SER A 19 -13.26 2.65 -8.44
C SER A 19 -13.58 2.43 -6.95
N SER A 20 -12.69 2.83 -6.05
CA SER A 20 -12.79 2.52 -4.61
C SER A 20 -13.80 3.39 -3.85
N HIS A 21 -14.35 4.42 -4.48
CA HIS A 21 -15.20 5.40 -3.81
C HIS A 21 -16.63 5.43 -4.38
N GLY A 22 -17.60 5.44 -3.47
CA GLY A 22 -19.03 5.53 -3.81
C GLY A 22 -19.46 6.93 -4.24
N LYS A 23 -20.67 7.04 -4.82
CA LYS A 23 -21.21 8.30 -5.35
C LYS A 23 -21.27 9.42 -4.29
N ALA A 24 -21.73 9.11 -3.08
CA ALA A 24 -21.85 10.11 -2.01
C ALA A 24 -20.50 10.73 -1.62
N TRP A 25 -19.43 9.92 -1.61
CA TRP A 25 -18.07 10.40 -1.34
C TRP A 25 -17.58 11.33 -2.46
N ILE A 26 -17.84 10.98 -3.71
CA ILE A 26 -17.47 11.81 -4.87
C ILE A 26 -18.16 13.17 -4.80
N GLN A 27 -19.47 13.16 -4.53
CA GLN A 27 -20.24 14.39 -4.42
C GLN A 27 -19.72 15.29 -3.27
N GLU A 28 -19.43 14.72 -2.10
CA GLU A 28 -18.82 15.46 -0.98
C GLU A 28 -17.50 16.13 -1.40
N LYS A 29 -16.65 15.44 -2.18
CA LYS A 29 -15.38 16.01 -2.64
C LYS A 29 -15.55 17.16 -3.62
N VAL A 30 -16.47 17.03 -4.58
CA VAL A 30 -16.79 18.10 -5.53
C VAL A 30 -17.28 19.33 -4.76
N GLU A 31 -18.25 19.16 -3.87
CA GLU A 31 -18.79 20.26 -3.04
C GLU A 31 -17.70 20.93 -2.20
N ARG A 32 -16.80 20.13 -1.59
CA ARG A 32 -15.69 20.66 -0.80
C ARG A 32 -14.72 21.48 -1.63
N VAL A 33 -14.36 21.04 -2.83
CA VAL A 33 -13.44 21.77 -3.71
C VAL A 33 -14.06 23.09 -4.14
N HIS A 34 -15.34 23.11 -4.51
CA HIS A 34 -16.06 24.33 -4.85
C HIS A 34 -16.22 25.30 -3.66
N ALA A 35 -16.32 24.76 -2.44
CA ALA A 35 -16.40 25.56 -1.22
C ALA A 35 -15.02 26.05 -0.72
N MET A 36 -13.91 25.64 -1.33
CA MET A 36 -12.58 26.09 -0.89
C MET A 36 -12.39 27.57 -1.20
N PRO A 37 -11.95 28.38 -0.21
CA PRO A 37 -11.63 29.77 -0.46
C PRO A 37 -10.40 29.83 -1.38
N VAL A 38 -10.50 30.61 -2.46
CA VAL A 38 -9.35 30.90 -3.30
C VAL A 38 -8.38 31.76 -2.47
N PRO A 39 -7.10 31.36 -2.30
CA PRO A 39 -6.16 32.13 -1.51
C PRO A 39 -5.98 33.54 -2.11
N GLU A 40 -6.26 34.58 -1.31
CA GLU A 40 -6.18 35.99 -1.74
C GLU A 40 -4.77 36.42 -2.15
N LYS A 41 -3.74 35.79 -1.61
CA LYS A 41 -2.32 36.01 -1.96
C LYS A 41 -1.63 34.66 -2.13
N GLN A 42 -1.24 34.35 -3.36
CA GLN A 42 -0.38 33.21 -3.65
C GLN A 42 1.02 33.73 -4.01
N SER A 43 2.02 33.39 -3.19
CA SER A 43 3.41 33.64 -3.59
C SER A 43 3.73 32.77 -4.81
N ALA A 44 4.32 33.36 -5.84
CA ALA A 44 4.77 32.62 -7.02
C ALA A 44 5.70 31.46 -6.61
N ALA A 45 6.54 31.65 -5.59
CA ALA A 45 7.41 30.61 -5.05
C ALA A 45 6.63 29.43 -4.44
N GLN A 46 5.56 29.70 -3.69
CA GLN A 46 4.71 28.66 -3.10
C GLN A 46 3.99 27.86 -4.17
N ARG A 47 3.47 28.54 -5.20
CA ARG A 47 2.82 27.88 -6.35
C ARG A 47 3.81 26.97 -7.08
N THR A 48 5.01 27.45 -7.37
CA THR A 48 6.05 26.63 -8.02
C THR A 48 6.43 25.44 -7.15
N ALA A 49 6.66 25.64 -5.85
CA ALA A 49 6.99 24.55 -4.93
C ALA A 49 5.89 23.48 -4.90
N LEU A 50 4.62 23.89 -4.83
CA LEU A 50 3.48 22.98 -4.85
C LEU A 50 3.43 22.16 -6.15
N LEU A 51 3.59 22.81 -7.30
CA LEU A 51 3.59 22.12 -8.60
C LEU A 51 4.74 21.10 -8.68
N CYS A 52 5.95 21.47 -8.25
CA CYS A 52 7.06 20.52 -8.18
C CYS A 52 6.78 19.33 -7.25
N MET A 53 6.15 19.57 -6.09
CA MET A 53 5.77 18.48 -5.19
C MET A 53 4.76 17.53 -5.83
N VAL A 54 3.79 18.05 -6.58
CA VAL A 54 2.81 17.24 -7.32
C VAL A 54 3.51 16.43 -8.41
N GLU A 55 4.42 17.02 -9.18
CA GLU A 55 5.20 16.31 -10.21
C GLU A 55 6.00 15.16 -9.62
N ILE A 56 6.68 15.38 -8.49
CA ILE A 56 7.45 14.34 -7.79
C ILE A 56 6.52 13.21 -7.31
N LEU A 57 5.38 13.56 -6.72
CA LEU A 57 4.42 12.57 -6.22
C LEU A 57 3.88 11.69 -7.35
N LEU A 58 3.51 12.30 -8.49
CA LEU A 58 3.04 11.56 -9.66
C LEU A 58 4.12 10.63 -10.22
N ALA A 59 5.37 11.10 -10.29
CA ALA A 59 6.49 10.26 -10.70
C ALA A 59 6.70 9.07 -9.76
N GLN A 60 6.61 9.28 -8.44
CA GLN A 60 6.73 8.21 -7.45
C GLN A 60 5.62 7.17 -7.55
N GLN A 61 4.37 7.60 -7.79
CA GLN A 61 3.25 6.68 -8.01
C GLN A 61 3.49 5.78 -9.23
N GLU A 62 4.03 6.33 -10.31
CA GLU A 62 4.32 5.55 -11.51
C GLU A 62 5.47 4.55 -11.27
N GLN A 63 6.51 4.96 -10.53
CA GLN A 63 7.58 4.04 -10.15
C GLN A 63 7.06 2.90 -9.27
N LEU A 64 6.17 3.19 -8.31
CA LEU A 64 5.53 2.15 -7.49
C LEU A 64 4.74 1.16 -8.35
N ARG A 65 3.93 1.67 -9.28
CA ARG A 65 3.16 0.82 -10.21
C ARG A 65 4.07 -0.10 -11.03
N HIS A 66 5.19 0.42 -11.54
CA HIS A 66 6.17 -0.39 -12.25
C HIS A 66 6.81 -1.48 -11.39
N LEU A 67 7.11 -1.17 -10.12
CA LEU A 67 7.64 -2.16 -9.18
C LEU A 67 6.61 -3.23 -8.85
N GLU A 68 5.35 -2.86 -8.64
CA GLU A 68 4.27 -3.81 -8.37
C GLU A 68 4.12 -4.83 -9.52
N ILE A 69 4.10 -4.36 -10.77
CA ILE A 69 4.05 -5.23 -11.95
C ILE A 69 5.26 -6.17 -12.00
N LYS A 70 6.48 -5.64 -11.80
CA LYS A 70 7.70 -6.47 -11.84
C LYS A 70 7.73 -7.53 -10.73
N ILE A 71 7.24 -7.20 -9.54
CA ILE A 71 7.12 -8.14 -8.43
C ILE A 71 6.11 -9.23 -8.80
N GLU A 72 4.97 -8.86 -9.36
CA GLU A 72 3.95 -9.82 -9.79
C GLU A 72 4.50 -10.76 -10.87
N GLU A 73 5.11 -10.22 -11.93
CA GLU A 73 5.74 -11.01 -13.00
C GLU A 73 6.82 -11.96 -12.46
N ALA A 74 7.72 -11.48 -11.61
CA ALA A 74 8.77 -12.31 -11.01
C ALA A 74 8.19 -13.41 -10.09
N SER A 75 7.05 -13.14 -9.45
CA SER A 75 6.40 -14.07 -8.53
C SER A 75 5.64 -15.20 -9.25
N MET A 76 5.26 -15.02 -10.51
CA MET A 76 4.52 -16.04 -11.29
C MET A 76 5.33 -17.32 -11.49
N GLU A 77 6.66 -17.22 -11.53
CA GLU A 77 7.57 -18.35 -11.71
C GLU A 77 7.82 -19.13 -10.39
N ILE A 78 7.32 -18.63 -9.26
CA ILE A 78 7.53 -19.23 -7.94
C ILE A 78 6.32 -20.10 -7.57
N SER A 79 6.52 -21.41 -7.50
CA SER A 79 5.44 -22.38 -7.26
C SER A 79 4.69 -22.15 -5.93
N GLU A 80 5.41 -21.69 -4.92
CA GLU A 80 4.95 -21.44 -3.57
C GLU A 80 3.98 -20.25 -3.50
N VAL A 81 4.11 -19.29 -4.42
CA VAL A 81 3.15 -18.18 -4.57
C VAL A 81 1.79 -18.74 -4.98
N GLY A 82 1.77 -19.68 -5.92
CA GLY A 82 0.54 -20.37 -6.33
C GLY A 82 -0.11 -21.15 -5.19
N LEU A 83 0.69 -21.81 -4.34
CA LEU A 83 0.20 -22.51 -3.15
C LEU A 83 -0.42 -21.54 -2.13
N LEU A 84 0.24 -20.43 -1.82
CA LEU A 84 -0.29 -19.43 -0.88
C LEU A 84 -1.59 -18.80 -1.38
N LYS A 85 -1.71 -18.51 -2.69
CA LYS A 85 -2.94 -17.99 -3.30
C LYS A 85 -4.13 -18.95 -3.22
N SER A 86 -3.90 -20.25 -2.98
CA SER A 86 -4.99 -21.21 -2.75
C SER A 86 -5.74 -20.96 -1.43
N ILE A 87 -5.13 -20.22 -0.50
CA ILE A 87 -5.73 -19.84 0.78
C ILE A 87 -6.69 -18.65 0.54
N PRO A 88 -7.99 -18.78 0.88
CA PRO A 88 -8.95 -17.70 0.71
C PRO A 88 -8.51 -16.41 1.40
N GLY A 89 -8.51 -15.30 0.66
CA GLY A 89 -8.08 -13.98 1.16
C GLY A 89 -6.61 -13.64 0.88
N ILE A 90 -5.81 -14.57 0.32
CA ILE A 90 -4.45 -14.30 -0.12
C ILE A 90 -4.41 -14.03 -1.62
N GLY A 91 -4.13 -12.78 -2.00
CA GLY A 91 -3.89 -12.36 -3.40
C GLY A 91 -2.41 -12.29 -3.75
N ASP A 92 -2.09 -11.95 -5.00
CA ASP A 92 -0.73 -11.91 -5.56
C ASP A 92 0.26 -11.13 -4.70
N LYS A 93 -0.07 -9.88 -4.35
CA LYS A 93 0.78 -9.02 -3.53
C LYS A 93 1.10 -9.64 -2.17
N LEU A 94 0.10 -10.23 -1.50
CA LEU A 94 0.29 -10.83 -0.18
C LEU A 94 1.10 -12.13 -0.27
N ALA A 95 0.82 -12.97 -1.27
CA ALA A 95 1.59 -14.21 -1.50
C ALA A 95 3.06 -13.90 -1.80
N ALA A 96 3.34 -12.97 -2.73
CA ALA A 96 4.70 -12.56 -3.05
C ALA A 96 5.43 -11.97 -1.83
N THR A 97 4.74 -11.16 -1.02
CA THR A 97 5.31 -10.59 0.21
C THR A 97 5.64 -11.70 1.22
N LEU A 98 4.74 -12.65 1.44
CA LEU A 98 4.98 -13.76 2.37
C LEU A 98 6.18 -14.61 1.93
N ILE A 99 6.31 -14.92 0.64
CA ILE A 99 7.48 -15.64 0.13
C ILE A 99 8.76 -14.83 0.31
N ALA A 100 8.73 -13.52 0.05
CA ALA A 100 9.91 -12.67 0.22
C ALA A 100 10.37 -12.61 1.69
N GLU A 101 9.44 -12.59 2.65
CA GLU A 101 9.72 -12.56 4.09
C GLU A 101 10.13 -13.92 4.67
N ILE A 102 9.49 -15.00 4.19
CA ILE A 102 9.81 -16.38 4.61
C ILE A 102 11.12 -16.84 3.97
N GLY A 103 11.38 -16.46 2.73
CA GLY A 103 12.49 -16.97 1.93
C GLY A 103 12.35 -18.47 1.69
N ASP A 104 13.45 -19.21 1.91
CA ASP A 104 13.45 -20.66 1.79
C ASP A 104 12.77 -21.30 3.01
N ALA A 105 11.58 -21.88 2.81
CA ALA A 105 10.83 -22.52 3.89
C ALA A 105 11.55 -23.74 4.50
N SER A 106 12.53 -24.33 3.82
CA SER A 106 13.31 -25.46 4.35
C SER A 106 14.22 -25.10 5.52
N GLN A 107 14.45 -23.80 5.78
CA GLN A 107 15.16 -23.33 6.97
C GLN A 107 14.41 -23.65 8.28
N PHE A 108 13.11 -23.97 8.20
CA PHE A 108 12.28 -24.37 9.32
C PHE A 108 12.15 -25.89 9.35
N GLU A 109 12.67 -26.53 10.39
CA GLU A 109 12.59 -27.99 10.58
C GLU A 109 11.15 -28.46 10.79
N ASN A 110 10.28 -27.59 11.32
CA ASN A 110 8.87 -27.88 11.51
C ASN A 110 8.01 -26.60 11.45
N PRO A 111 6.71 -26.71 11.16
CA PRO A 111 5.82 -25.55 11.02
C PRO A 111 5.72 -24.66 12.27
N LYS A 112 5.95 -25.19 13.47
CA LYS A 112 5.90 -24.39 14.71
C LYS A 112 7.03 -23.36 14.76
N GLN A 113 8.19 -23.67 14.18
CA GLN A 113 9.29 -22.72 14.09
C GLN A 113 8.92 -21.51 13.21
N LEU A 114 8.19 -21.72 12.11
CA LEU A 114 7.68 -20.64 11.29
C LEU A 114 6.63 -19.78 12.02
N VAL A 115 5.73 -20.42 12.78
CA VAL A 115 4.73 -19.71 13.62
C VAL A 115 5.42 -18.86 14.69
N ALA A 116 6.46 -19.39 15.33
CA ALA A 116 7.27 -18.66 16.30
C ALA A 116 8.07 -17.51 15.65
N TYR A 117 8.63 -17.72 14.45
CA TYR A 117 9.29 -16.69 13.65
C TYR A 117 8.36 -15.53 13.32
N ALA A 118 7.10 -15.83 12.95
CA ALA A 118 6.06 -14.84 12.71
C ALA A 118 5.57 -14.13 13.99
N GLY A 119 6.03 -14.53 15.18
CA GLY A 119 5.59 -13.98 16.46
C GLY A 119 4.14 -14.34 16.83
N LEU A 120 3.58 -15.38 16.21
CA LEU A 120 2.19 -15.82 16.39
C LEU A 120 2.04 -16.91 17.46
N ASP A 121 3.14 -17.35 18.08
CA ASP A 121 3.12 -18.30 19.18
C ASP A 121 3.05 -17.56 20.54
N PRO A 122 1.92 -17.60 21.27
CA PRO A 122 1.80 -16.98 22.58
C PRO A 122 2.55 -17.79 23.68
N SER A 123 3.08 -18.97 23.35
CA SER A 123 3.68 -19.87 24.34
C SER A 123 5.20 -19.66 24.45
N VAL A 124 5.65 -19.33 25.66
CA VAL A 124 7.07 -19.23 26.00
C VAL A 124 7.52 -20.61 26.49
N TYR A 125 8.10 -21.43 25.60
CA TYR A 125 8.75 -22.66 26.02
C TYR A 125 10.23 -22.38 26.31
N SER A 126 10.53 -22.03 27.56
CA SER A 126 11.91 -21.93 28.05
C SER A 126 12.42 -23.32 28.43
N SER A 127 13.46 -23.81 27.74
CA SER A 127 14.15 -25.07 28.06
C SER A 127 15.07 -24.96 29.28
N GLY A 128 15.09 -23.81 29.96
CA GLY A 128 15.93 -23.57 31.13
C GLY A 128 15.55 -24.45 32.31
N GLN A 129 16.22 -25.59 32.47
CA GLN A 129 16.21 -26.40 33.71
C GLN A 129 17.10 -25.82 34.82
N PHE A 130 17.27 -24.50 34.90
CA PHE A 130 18.04 -23.89 35.98
C PHE A 130 17.35 -22.67 36.56
N VAL A 131 16.70 -22.87 37.70
CA VAL A 131 16.30 -21.80 38.61
C VAL A 131 17.37 -21.72 39.70
N ALA A 132 18.30 -20.77 39.57
CA ALA A 132 19.20 -20.44 40.65
C ALA A 132 18.38 -19.77 41.76
N SER A 133 18.14 -20.49 42.86
CA SER A 133 17.62 -19.89 44.08
C SER A 133 18.80 -19.31 44.87
N SER A 134 18.76 -18.00 45.14
CA SER A 134 19.66 -17.32 46.09
C SER A 134 18.93 -17.05 47.40
#